data_AF-A0A2D6AJC4-F1
#
_entry.id   AF-A0A2D6AJC4-F1
#
_cell.length_a   1.000
_cell.length_b   1.000
_cell.length_c   1.000
_cell.angle_alpha   90.00
_cell.angle_beta   90.00
_cell.angle_gamma   90.00
#
_symmetry.space_group_name_H-M   'P 1'
#
loop_
_entity.id
_entity.type
_entity.pdbx_description
1 polymer ?
#
loop_
_entity_poly.entity_id
_entity_poly.type
_entity_poly.pdbx_seq_one_letter_code
_entity_poly.pdbx_strand_id
1 'polypeptide(L)'
;MVTEPQVVVKMKGIEVGKVDIPVFESLEEIIENGIDETAIIKKFNKMNKIDIMNAERNKHREGKVGKQKRNRIAFNLLTTEEAQRFIGNYDGLQAFLESPEMQKRVDNDLASTTAPETAEAIAD
;
A
#
# COMPACT_ATOMS: atom_id res chain seq x y z
N MET A 1 1.30 16.66 31.98
CA MET A 1 2.41 16.02 32.75
C MET A 1 3.15 15.21 31.70
N VAL A 2 4.29 15.69 31.20
CA VAL A 2 5.00 15.00 30.11
C VAL A 2 5.51 13.67 30.65
N THR A 3 4.97 12.56 30.15
CA THR A 3 5.55 11.24 30.40
C THR A 3 6.58 11.01 29.31
N GLU A 4 7.81 10.67 29.70
CA GLU A 4 8.92 10.41 28.77
C GLU A 4 9.18 8.90 28.67
N PRO A 5 8.46 8.15 27.80
CA PRO A 5 8.83 6.79 27.51
C PRO A 5 10.23 6.72 26.86
N GLN A 6 11.08 5.85 27.38
CA GLN A 6 12.37 5.54 26.77
C GLN A 6 12.20 4.59 25.58
N VAL A 7 12.66 5.03 24.42
CA VAL A 7 12.71 4.20 23.21
C VAL A 7 14.14 3.76 22.95
N VAL A 8 14.30 2.45 22.77
CA VAL A 8 15.58 1.84 22.41
C VAL A 8 15.84 2.05 20.91
N VAL A 9 16.91 2.77 20.58
CA VAL A 9 17.34 2.96 19.19
C VAL A 9 18.20 1.78 18.78
N LYS A 10 17.79 1.09 17.69
CA LYS A 10 18.53 -0.05 17.13
C LYS A 10 19.03 0.24 15.72
N MET A 11 20.28 -0.11 15.44
CA MET A 11 20.87 -0.05 14.10
C MET A 11 21.35 -1.45 13.70
N LYS A 12 20.83 -1.98 12.58
CA LYS A 12 21.11 -3.36 12.10
C LYS A 12 20.88 -4.44 13.19
N GLY A 13 19.86 -4.24 14.04
CA GLY A 13 19.52 -5.16 15.13
C GLY A 13 20.31 -4.98 16.43
N ILE A 14 21.32 -4.11 16.46
CA ILE A 14 22.13 -3.82 17.65
C ILE A 14 21.57 -2.57 18.35
N GLU A 15 21.41 -2.63 19.67
CA GLU A 15 21.06 -1.46 20.50
C GLU A 15 22.22 -0.47 20.52
N VAL A 16 21.96 0.74 20.02
CA VAL A 16 22.95 1.82 19.90
C VAL A 16 22.66 3.00 20.83
N GLY A 17 21.54 2.98 21.55
CA GLY A 17 21.22 3.98 22.56
C GLY A 17 19.77 3.93 23.03
N LYS A 18 19.48 4.77 24.01
CA LYS A 18 18.12 5.03 24.52
C LYS A 18 17.86 6.53 24.43
N VAL A 19 16.65 6.90 24.01
CA VAL A 19 16.23 8.29 23.90
C VAL A 19 14.90 8.44 24.61
N ASP A 20 14.81 9.45 25.48
CA ASP A 20 13.57 9.89 26.10
C ASP A 20 12.73 10.63 25.05
N ILE A 21 11.51 10.14 24.79
CA ILE A 21 10.60 10.76 23.83
C ILE A 21 9.48 11.44 24.61
N PRO A 22 9.32 12.78 24.52
CA PRO A 22 8.21 13.46 25.16
C PRO A 22 6.89 13.08 24.49
N VAL A 23 5.93 12.61 25.29
CA VAL A 23 4.55 12.36 24.85
C VAL A 23 3.67 13.48 25.39
N PHE A 24 2.93 14.11 24.48
CA PHE A 24 2.00 15.18 24.77
C PHE A 24 0.57 14.68 24.63
N GLU A 25 -0.31 15.06 25.55
CA GLU A 25 -1.71 14.60 25.57
C GLU A 25 -2.64 15.50 24.74
N SER A 26 -2.23 16.74 24.46
CA SER A 26 -3.01 17.68 23.66
C SER A 26 -2.13 18.62 22.81
N LEU A 27 -2.74 19.31 21.84
CA LEU A 27 -2.06 20.32 21.03
C LEU A 27 -1.63 21.54 21.86
N GLU A 28 -2.42 21.92 22.87
CA GLU A 28 -2.09 23.02 23.77
C GLU A 28 -0.79 22.74 24.54
N GLU A 29 -0.60 21.51 25.05
CA GLU A 29 0.62 21.12 25.75
C GLU A 29 1.85 21.21 24.83
N ILE A 30 1.69 20.90 23.54
CA ILE A 30 2.78 20.99 22.56
C ILE A 30 3.19 22.45 22.31
N ILE A 31 2.21 23.34 22.18
CA ILE A 31 2.43 24.78 21.95
C ILE A 31 3.06 25.43 23.20
N GLU A 32 2.57 25.10 24.40
CA GLU A 32 3.13 25.58 25.67
C GLU A 32 4.58 25.16 25.89
N ASN A 33 4.98 23.99 25.37
CA ASN A 33 6.36 23.51 25.40
C ASN A 33 7.25 24.10 24.27
N GLY A 34 6.76 25.10 23.55
CA GLY A 34 7.54 25.87 22.56
C GLY A 34 7.78 25.13 21.24
N ILE A 35 7.01 24.08 20.94
CA ILE A 35 7.04 23.41 19.64
C ILE A 35 6.19 24.23 18.66
N ASP A 36 6.83 24.73 17.61
CA ASP A 36 6.20 25.54 16.56
C ASP A 36 5.03 24.82 15.89
N GLU A 37 3.84 25.42 15.97
CA GLU A 37 2.59 24.94 15.36
C GLU A 37 2.78 24.67 13.86
N THR A 38 3.52 25.53 13.18
CA THR A 38 3.82 25.39 11.75
C THR A 38 4.62 24.12 11.46
N ALA A 39 5.56 23.76 12.35
CA ALA A 39 6.35 22.54 12.25
C ALA A 39 5.50 21.29 12.52
N ILE A 40 4.54 21.35 13.44
CA ILE A 40 3.60 20.25 13.74
C ILE A 40 2.72 19.97 12.54
N ILE A 41 2.04 21.00 12.01
CA ILE A 41 1.15 20.89 10.85
C ILE A 41 1.92 20.33 9.65
N LYS A 42 3.16 20.81 9.42
CA LYS A 42 4.02 20.32 8.34
C LYS A 42 4.38 18.84 8.50
N LYS A 43 4.69 18.38 9.72
CA LYS A 43 4.98 16.98 10.02
C LYS A 43 3.72 16.11 9.85
N PHE A 44 2.57 16.55 10.35
CA PHE A 44 1.30 15.86 10.21
C PHE A 44 0.90 15.70 8.74
N ASN A 45 0.94 16.78 7.96
CA ASN A 45 0.65 16.75 6.53
C ASN A 45 1.62 15.85 5.76
N LYS A 46 2.91 15.81 6.14
CA LYS A 46 3.89 14.90 5.54
C LYS A 46 3.57 13.44 5.86
N MET A 47 3.21 13.11 7.10
CA MET A 47 2.78 11.77 7.50
C MET A 47 1.51 11.35 6.78
N ASN A 48 0.47 12.18 6.77
CA ASN A 48 -0.76 11.90 6.03
C ASN A 48 -0.49 11.70 4.54
N LYS A 49 0.37 12.51 3.93
CA LYS A 49 0.78 12.32 2.55
C LYS A 49 1.46 10.96 2.35
N ILE A 50 2.36 10.55 3.24
CA ILE A 50 3.01 9.24 3.20
C ILE A 50 1.97 8.11 3.33
N ASP A 51 1.02 8.23 4.25
CA ASP A 51 0.00 7.23 4.49
C ASP A 51 -0.97 7.11 3.32
N ILE A 52 -1.41 8.24 2.74
CA ILE A 52 -2.23 8.27 1.53
C ILE A 52 -1.46 7.65 0.36
N MET A 53 -0.20 8.04 0.15
CA MET A 53 0.64 7.45 -0.90
C MET A 53 0.88 5.96 -0.69
N ASN A 54 1.06 5.51 0.55
CA ASN A 54 1.22 4.09 0.89
C ASN A 54 -0.08 3.32 0.73
N ALA A 55 -1.22 3.89 1.10
CA ALA A 55 -2.54 3.32 0.86
C ALA A 55 -2.79 3.16 -0.64
N GLU A 56 -2.43 4.17 -1.44
CA GLU A 56 -2.52 4.10 -2.90
C GLU A 56 -1.59 3.03 -3.45
N ARG A 57 -0.29 3.07 -3.13
CA ARG A 57 0.68 2.05 -3.55
C ARG A 57 0.30 0.64 -3.12
N ASN A 58 -0.35 0.49 -1.95
CA ASN A 58 -0.81 -0.80 -1.46
C ASN A 58 -1.94 -1.40 -2.29
N LYS A 59 -2.73 -0.59 -3.01
CA LYS A 59 -3.71 -1.10 -3.98
C LYS A 59 -3.05 -1.79 -5.17
N HIS A 60 -1.82 -1.39 -5.51
CA HIS A 60 -1.05 -1.90 -6.65
C HIS A 60 0.16 -2.77 -6.25
N ARG A 61 0.34 -3.06 -4.95
CA ARG A 61 1.39 -3.97 -4.50
C ARG A 61 1.00 -5.41 -4.84
N GLU A 62 1.83 -6.08 -5.62
CA GLU A 62 1.77 -7.53 -5.85
C GLU A 62 1.58 -8.24 -4.50
N GLY A 63 0.50 -9.03 -4.39
CA GLY A 63 0.13 -9.78 -3.18
C GLY A 63 -0.96 -9.19 -2.28
N LYS A 64 -1.46 -7.95 -2.50
CA LYS A 64 -2.60 -7.40 -1.72
C LYS A 64 -3.97 -7.47 -2.40
N VAL A 65 -4.02 -7.84 -3.68
CA VAL A 65 -5.27 -8.20 -4.35
C VAL A 65 -5.62 -9.62 -3.91
N GLY A 66 -6.70 -9.78 -3.13
CA GLY A 66 -7.10 -11.08 -2.60
C GLY A 66 -7.24 -12.15 -3.68
N LYS A 67 -6.88 -13.41 -3.35
CA LYS A 67 -6.85 -14.56 -4.28
C LYS A 67 -8.10 -14.66 -5.17
N GLN A 68 -9.28 -14.41 -4.60
CA GLN A 68 -10.55 -14.43 -5.34
C GLN A 68 -10.62 -13.37 -6.46
N LYS A 69 -10.16 -12.14 -6.19
CA LYS A 69 -10.18 -11.06 -7.20
C LYS A 69 -9.14 -11.34 -8.30
N ARG A 70 -7.96 -11.86 -7.95
CA ARG A 70 -6.96 -12.27 -8.94
C ARG A 70 -7.45 -13.42 -9.82
N ASN A 71 -8.07 -14.44 -9.24
CA ASN A 71 -8.62 -15.56 -10.00
C ASN A 71 -9.76 -15.13 -10.93
N ARG A 72 -10.58 -14.16 -10.52
CA ARG A 72 -11.62 -13.60 -11.40
C ARG A 72 -11.03 -12.85 -12.59
N ILE A 73 -9.99 -12.05 -12.38
CA ILE A 73 -9.28 -11.35 -13.46
C ILE A 73 -8.60 -12.36 -14.37
N ALA A 74 -7.92 -13.35 -13.81
CA ALA A 74 -7.29 -14.44 -14.58
C ALA A 74 -8.31 -15.15 -15.48
N PHE A 75 -9.52 -15.42 -14.97
CA PHE A 75 -10.60 -16.02 -15.76
C PHE A 75 -11.07 -15.11 -16.89
N ASN A 76 -11.21 -13.80 -16.63
CA ASN A 76 -11.61 -12.83 -17.64
C ASN A 76 -10.54 -12.61 -18.73
N LEU A 77 -9.26 -12.85 -18.40
CA LEU A 77 -8.15 -12.72 -19.32
C LEU A 77 -7.95 -13.96 -20.21
N LEU A 78 -8.67 -15.05 -19.97
CA LEU A 78 -8.61 -16.24 -20.82
C LEU A 78 -9.10 -15.93 -22.24
N THR A 79 -8.37 -16.43 -23.24
CA THR A 79 -8.90 -16.46 -24.60
C THR A 79 -9.90 -17.61 -24.76
N THR A 80 -10.75 -17.52 -25.79
CA THR A 80 -11.69 -18.58 -26.14
C THR A 80 -10.99 -19.91 -26.40
N GLU A 81 -9.80 -19.87 -27.03
CA GLU A 81 -8.98 -21.05 -27.33
C GLU A 81 -8.39 -21.67 -26.05
N GLU A 82 -7.90 -20.83 -25.13
CA GLU A 82 -7.41 -21.27 -23.82
C GLU A 82 -8.53 -21.90 -23.00
N ALA A 83 -9.72 -21.28 -22.96
CA ALA A 83 -10.88 -21.83 -22.28
C ALA A 83 -11.33 -23.17 -22.88
N GLN A 84 -11.30 -23.29 -24.21
CA GLN A 84 -11.65 -24.53 -24.92
C GLN A 84 -10.70 -25.69 -24.60
N ARG A 85 -9.41 -25.40 -24.43
CA ARG A 85 -8.38 -26.40 -24.11
C ARG A 85 -8.62 -27.11 -22.77
N PHE A 86 -9.32 -26.47 -21.84
CA PHE A 86 -9.60 -27.01 -20.51
C PHE A 86 -11.07 -27.39 -20.29
N ILE A 87 -11.88 -27.52 -21.35
CA ILE A 87 -13.27 -27.99 -21.24
C ILE A 87 -13.30 -29.36 -20.55
N GLY A 88 -14.06 -29.45 -19.45
CA GLY A 88 -14.17 -30.68 -18.66
C GLY A 88 -12.98 -30.99 -17.74
N ASN A 89 -11.93 -30.16 -17.73
CA ASN A 89 -10.75 -30.31 -16.88
C ASN A 89 -10.59 -29.10 -15.94
N TYR A 90 -11.33 -29.14 -14.83
CA TYR A 90 -11.33 -28.07 -13.83
C TYR A 90 -9.97 -27.88 -13.16
N ASP A 91 -9.30 -28.96 -12.76
CA ASP A 91 -8.01 -28.89 -12.06
C ASP A 91 -6.91 -28.33 -12.97
N GLY A 92 -6.92 -28.71 -14.25
CA GLY A 92 -6.01 -28.17 -15.26
C GLY A 92 -6.24 -26.68 -15.52
N LEU A 93 -7.50 -26.25 -15.57
CA LEU A 93 -7.85 -24.83 -15.69
C LEU A 93 -7.37 -24.05 -14.47
N GLN A 94 -7.60 -24.56 -13.25
CA GLN A 94 -7.18 -23.90 -12.02
C GLN A 94 -5.66 -23.79 -11.93
N ALA A 95 -4.92 -24.84 -12.29
CA ALA A 95 -3.46 -24.81 -12.34
C ALA A 95 -2.94 -23.79 -13.36
N PHE A 96 -3.61 -23.64 -14.50
CA PHE A 96 -3.27 -22.63 -15.49
C PHE A 96 -3.54 -21.20 -15.01
N LEU A 97 -4.68 -20.97 -14.34
CA LEU A 97 -5.03 -19.67 -13.76
C LEU A 97 -4.07 -19.23 -12.64
N GLU A 98 -3.55 -20.18 -11.87
CA GLU A 98 -2.55 -19.95 -10.83
C GLU A 98 -1.10 -19.95 -11.36
N SER A 99 -0.91 -20.20 -12.66
CA SER A 99 0.43 -20.26 -13.25
C SER A 99 1.14 -18.90 -13.23
N PRO A 100 2.49 -18.86 -13.14
CA PRO A 100 3.25 -17.61 -13.16
C PRO A 100 3.02 -16.78 -14.42
N GLU A 101 2.73 -17.42 -15.55
CA GLU A 101 2.44 -16.75 -16.82
C GLU A 101 1.10 -16.01 -16.78
N MET A 102 0.04 -16.66 -16.30
CA MET A 102 -1.26 -16.02 -16.13
C MET A 102 -1.22 -14.94 -15.06
N GLN A 103 -0.50 -15.16 -13.95
CA GLN A 103 -0.36 -14.16 -12.90
C GLN A 103 0.34 -12.89 -13.41
N LYS A 104 1.35 -13.00 -14.29
CA LYS A 104 1.95 -11.83 -14.96
C LYS A 104 0.96 -11.07 -15.84
N ARG A 105 0.06 -11.77 -16.55
CA ARG A 105 -1.02 -11.14 -17.34
C ARG A 105 -1.99 -10.40 -16.43
N VAL A 106 -2.36 -11.00 -15.29
CA VAL A 106 -3.19 -10.36 -14.26
C VAL A 106 -2.51 -9.12 -13.68
N ASP A 107 -1.21 -9.18 -13.42
CA ASP A 107 -0.44 -8.04 -12.90
C ASP A 107 -0.36 -6.90 -13.93
N ASN A 108 -0.19 -7.21 -15.22
CA ASN A 108 -0.23 -6.23 -16.30
C ASN A 108 -1.62 -5.59 -16.47
N ASP A 109 -2.69 -6.37 -16.39
CA ASP A 109 -4.08 -5.88 -16.47
C ASP A 109 -4.44 -4.99 -15.26
N LEU A 110 -4.01 -5.40 -14.07
CA LEU A 110 -4.14 -4.61 -12.85
C LEU A 110 -3.37 -3.29 -12.94
N ALA A 111 -2.17 -3.29 -13.51
CA ALA A 111 -1.40 -2.06 -13.74
C ALA A 111 -2.08 -1.14 -14.77
N SER A 112 -2.59 -1.72 -15.87
CA SER A 112 -3.29 -1.03 -16.97
C SER A 112 -4.60 -0.34 -16.51
N THR A 113 -5.44 -1.04 -15.75
CA THR A 113 -6.73 -0.51 -15.25
C THR A 113 -6.54 0.60 -14.21
N THR A 114 -5.31 0.82 -13.75
CA THR A 114 -4.93 1.89 -12.81
C THR A 114 -4.00 2.93 -13.41
N ALA A 115 -3.86 2.96 -14.75
CA ALA A 115 -3.44 4.18 -15.40
C ALA A 115 -4.49 5.26 -15.08
N PRO A 116 -4.12 6.38 -14.44
CA PRO A 116 -5.08 7.44 -14.20
C PRO A 116 -5.60 7.90 -15.56
N GLU A 117 -6.93 7.95 -15.72
CA GLU A 117 -7.51 8.95 -16.60
C GLU A 117 -6.82 10.25 -16.23
N THR A 118 -5.93 10.71 -17.11
CA THR A 118 -5.24 11.98 -16.97
C THR A 118 -6.33 13.00 -16.71
N ALA A 119 -6.30 13.56 -15.50
CA ALA A 119 -7.18 14.63 -15.08
C ALA A 119 -7.32 15.62 -16.22
N GLU A 120 -8.52 15.65 -16.82
CA GLU A 120 -8.88 16.72 -17.73
C GLU A 120 -8.55 18.03 -17.04
N ALA A 121 -7.81 18.84 -17.78
CA ALA A 121 -7.30 20.12 -17.35
C ALA A 121 -8.42 20.95 -16.73
N ILE A 122 -8.29 21.25 -15.44
CA ILE A 122 -8.85 22.50 -14.91
C ILE A 122 -7.90 23.58 -15.41
N ALA A 123 -8.17 24.06 -16.62
CA ALA A 123 -7.62 25.31 -17.12
C ALA A 123 -8.40 26.46 -16.47
N ASP A 124 -7.63 27.46 -16.02
CA ASP A 124 -7.97 28.78 -15.45
C ASP A 124 -9.43 29.28 -15.55
#